data_AF-A0A3P6CH12-F1
#
_entry.id   AF-A0A3P6CH12-F1
#
_cell.length_a   1.000
_cell.length_b   1.000
_cell.length_c   1.000
_cell.angle_alpha   90.00
_cell.angle_beta   90.00
_cell.angle_gamma   90.00
#
_symmetry.space_group_name_H-M   'P 1'
#
loop_
_entity.id
_entity.type
_entity.pdbx_description
1 polymer ?
#
loop_
_entity_poly.entity_id
_entity_poly.type
_entity_poly.pdbx_seq_one_letter_code
_entity_poly.pdbx_strand_id
1 'polypeptide(L)'
;MINKNHSFHNHSIRNRRRRSDVSRDGLRLSDKSGVRIFTLNRPKQLNALNSNMLLNFSLITRLTQLFLAYEEDPNVKLVILKGQGKAFCAGGDVRPVICDIVQGKWRLGADFFSDQYTLNYIMATYSKIQISIMNGIVMGGGAGVSIHGRFRIATEKTVFAMPETELGLFPDVGASYFLSRLPGFFGEYVGLTGARLDGAEMLACGLATHFVPSTRLTALEADLCKVGSSDPVTFGSTILNAYTQNPHLKQHSAYHRHVSIILSHLFLLLVFDKNASFCWLFLIFFLVSLRSLDVIDRCFSRRTMEEIISALEREATQKPDEWISATIRDLKKASPASLKISLRSIREGRFQGVGKCLIREYRMVCHVLKREISKDFVEGCRAVVIDKDRNPKWKPRRLEQVTDNMVDQYFKRMDEEEGWEDLKLPPRINLPSSIIAKL
;
A
#
# COMPACT_ATOMS: atom_id res chain seq x y z
N MET A 1 27.35 55.26 27.44
CA MET A 1 25.90 55.29 27.17
C MET A 1 25.69 55.48 25.67
N ILE A 2 25.50 54.39 24.92
CA ILE A 2 25.09 54.44 23.51
C ILE A 2 24.06 53.33 23.30
N ASN A 3 22.84 53.74 22.98
CA ASN A 3 21.72 52.88 22.63
C ASN A 3 21.93 52.32 21.21
N LYS A 4 21.88 50.99 21.04
CA LYS A 4 21.77 50.34 19.72
C LYS A 4 20.58 49.39 19.74
N ASN A 5 19.54 49.78 18.99
CA ASN A 5 18.42 48.92 18.60
C ASN A 5 18.93 47.81 17.65
N HIS A 6 18.66 46.55 17.98
CA HIS A 6 18.77 45.42 17.07
C HIS A 6 17.37 44.98 16.63
N SER A 7 16.99 45.35 15.40
CA SER A 7 15.86 44.78 14.67
C SER A 7 16.36 43.58 13.87
N PHE A 8 15.75 42.43 14.13
CA PHE A 8 16.09 41.12 13.57
C PHE A 8 15.83 41.01 12.06
N HIS A 9 16.73 40.28 11.41
CA HIS A 9 16.70 39.86 10.01
C HIS A 9 15.40 39.13 9.65
N ASN A 10 14.68 39.65 8.65
CA ASN A 10 13.59 38.91 8.02
C ASN A 10 13.62 39.10 6.49
N HIS A 11 14.76 38.82 5.86
CA HIS A 11 14.94 38.89 4.40
C HIS A 11 15.98 37.86 3.91
N SER A 12 15.57 36.61 3.67
CA SER A 12 16.39 35.73 2.79
C SER A 12 15.66 34.61 2.04
N ILE A 13 14.32 34.52 2.05
CA ILE A 13 13.59 33.44 1.35
C ILE A 13 13.05 33.85 -0.05
N ARG A 14 13.25 35.10 -0.48
CA ARG A 14 12.79 35.57 -1.80
C ARG A 14 13.96 35.82 -2.76
N ASN A 15 14.41 34.77 -3.44
CA ASN A 15 14.92 34.75 -4.83
C ASN A 15 15.97 33.66 -5.07
N ARG A 16 15.52 32.41 -5.25
CA ARG A 16 16.24 31.44 -6.11
C ARG A 16 15.23 30.81 -7.07
N ARG A 17 15.11 31.39 -8.25
CA ARG A 17 14.38 30.79 -9.39
C ARG A 17 15.40 30.24 -10.40
N ARG A 18 15.07 29.04 -10.91
CA ARG A 18 15.47 28.45 -12.21
C ARG A 18 16.87 27.83 -12.32
N ARG A 19 16.98 26.59 -11.82
CA ARG A 19 17.60 25.45 -12.53
C ARG A 19 16.94 24.18 -11.96
N SER A 20 16.59 23.24 -12.84
CA SER A 20 16.07 21.92 -12.47
C SER A 20 17.19 21.11 -11.81
N ASP A 21 17.46 21.39 -10.54
CA ASP A 21 18.45 20.66 -9.77
C ASP A 21 17.83 19.33 -9.34
N VAL A 22 18.35 18.22 -9.85
CA VAL A 22 18.01 16.90 -9.30
C VAL A 22 18.65 16.87 -7.93
N SER A 23 17.85 16.96 -6.86
CA SER A 23 18.42 16.88 -5.51
C SER A 23 19.10 15.52 -5.34
N ARG A 24 20.22 15.49 -4.60
CA ARG A 24 20.94 14.26 -4.23
C ARG A 24 20.04 13.22 -3.54
N ASP A 25 18.88 13.66 -3.06
CA ASP A 25 17.93 12.91 -2.24
C ASP A 25 16.91 12.11 -3.09
N GLY A 26 17.01 12.16 -4.43
CA GLY A 26 16.16 11.35 -5.31
C GLY A 26 14.72 11.84 -5.44
N LEU A 27 14.46 13.12 -5.12
CA LEU A 27 13.15 13.76 -5.21
C LEU A 27 13.25 15.04 -6.06
N ARG A 28 12.36 15.19 -7.06
CA ARG A 28 12.22 16.43 -7.84
C ARG A 28 10.96 17.16 -7.42
N LEU A 29 11.11 18.43 -7.06
CA LEU A 29 10.00 19.31 -6.70
C LEU A 29 9.62 20.22 -7.86
N SER A 30 8.32 20.44 -8.05
CA SER A 30 7.80 21.48 -8.93
C SER A 30 6.68 22.23 -8.23
N ASP A 31 6.80 23.56 -8.21
CA ASP A 31 5.83 24.44 -7.59
C ASP A 31 5.03 25.15 -8.68
N LYS A 32 3.70 25.03 -8.61
CA LYS A 32 2.75 25.76 -9.45
C LYS A 32 1.67 26.34 -8.54
N SER A 33 1.06 27.46 -8.90
CA SER A 33 0.10 28.20 -8.05
C SER A 33 -0.82 27.26 -7.25
N GLY A 34 -0.71 27.26 -5.91
CA GLY A 34 -1.52 26.38 -5.04
C GLY A 34 -1.11 24.90 -4.96
N VAL A 35 -0.25 24.41 -5.86
CA VAL A 35 0.09 22.98 -6.04
C VAL A 35 1.57 22.72 -5.78
N ARG A 36 1.86 21.65 -5.04
CA ARG A 36 3.21 21.10 -4.88
C ARG A 36 3.27 19.72 -5.53
N ILE A 37 4.19 19.54 -6.48
CA ILE A 37 4.35 18.27 -7.20
C ILE A 37 5.66 17.62 -6.77
N PHE A 38 5.55 16.44 -6.17
CA PHE A 38 6.65 15.59 -5.75
C PHE A 38 6.83 14.49 -6.79
N THR A 39 7.99 14.48 -7.46
CA THR A 39 8.35 13.41 -8.39
C THR A 39 9.48 12.58 -7.80
N LEU A 40 9.18 11.33 -7.41
CA LEU A 40 10.20 10.34 -7.05
C LEU A 40 11.10 10.11 -8.28
N ASN A 41 12.40 10.30 -8.12
CA ASN A 41 13.36 10.35 -9.23
C ASN A 41 14.58 9.47 -8.94
N ARG A 42 14.33 8.20 -8.62
CA ARG A 42 15.34 7.13 -8.56
C ARG A 42 14.99 6.01 -9.57
N PRO A 43 14.85 6.31 -10.88
CA PRO A 43 14.31 5.36 -11.85
C PRO A 43 15.14 4.08 -11.99
N LYS A 44 16.47 4.15 -11.75
CA LYS A 44 17.37 2.98 -11.74
C LYS A 44 17.04 1.98 -10.62
N GLN A 45 16.51 2.46 -9.50
CA GLN A 45 16.05 1.66 -8.36
C GLN A 45 14.52 1.52 -8.33
N LEU A 46 13.84 1.77 -9.46
CA LEU A 46 12.37 1.75 -9.54
C LEU A 46 11.70 2.62 -8.47
N ASN A 47 12.32 3.76 -8.15
CA ASN A 47 11.87 4.72 -7.15
C ASN A 47 11.70 4.15 -5.74
N ALA A 48 12.48 3.11 -5.37
CA ALA A 48 12.47 2.56 -4.02
C ALA A 48 12.77 3.63 -2.95
N LEU A 49 12.14 3.52 -1.78
CA LEU A 49 12.29 4.44 -0.65
C LEU A 49 13.54 4.08 0.17
N ASN A 50 14.52 4.97 0.27
CA ASN A 50 15.68 4.77 1.14
C ASN A 50 15.50 5.50 2.49
N SER A 51 16.07 4.92 3.55
CA SER A 51 16.55 5.70 4.69
C SER A 51 18.07 5.75 4.65
N ASN A 52 18.65 6.92 4.91
CA ASN A 52 20.06 7.05 5.25
C ASN A 52 20.15 7.95 6.48
N MET A 53 20.05 7.30 7.64
CA MET A 53 20.05 7.95 8.95
C MET A 53 21.30 8.79 9.20
N LEU A 54 22.46 8.40 8.66
CA LEU A 54 23.72 9.12 8.89
C LEU A 54 23.74 10.52 8.27
N LEU A 55 22.82 10.83 7.34
CA LEU A 55 22.90 12.05 6.54
C LEU A 55 21.65 12.93 6.59
N ASN A 56 20.53 12.55 7.24
CA ASN A 56 19.26 13.33 7.21
C ASN A 56 18.74 13.66 5.79
N PHE A 57 19.27 13.00 4.75
CA PHE A 57 18.97 13.20 3.33
C PHE A 57 18.27 11.97 2.74
N SER A 58 17.38 11.35 3.52
CA SER A 58 16.61 10.21 3.04
C SER A 58 15.34 10.65 2.33
N LEU A 59 14.87 9.85 1.37
CA LEU A 59 13.64 10.13 0.64
C LEU A 59 12.43 10.13 1.58
N ILE A 60 12.41 9.22 2.57
CA ILE A 60 11.34 9.12 3.57
C ILE A 60 11.31 10.37 4.45
N THR A 61 12.44 10.73 5.07
CA THR A 61 12.57 11.92 5.91
C THR A 61 12.22 13.19 5.14
N ARG A 62 12.67 13.29 3.88
CA ARG A 62 12.39 14.44 3.02
C ARG A 62 10.91 14.57 2.69
N LEU A 63 10.23 13.47 2.35
CA LEU A 63 8.79 13.47 2.13
C LEU A 63 8.05 13.89 3.40
N THR A 64 8.41 13.33 4.56
CA THR A 64 7.82 13.69 5.86
C THR A 64 7.92 15.19 6.13
N GLN A 65 9.12 15.77 5.98
CA GLN A 65 9.34 17.21 6.17
C GLN A 65 8.48 18.05 5.21
N LEU A 66 8.38 17.66 3.95
CA LEU A 66 7.61 18.41 2.95
C LEU A 66 6.11 18.31 3.20
N PHE A 67 5.58 17.13 3.53
CA PHE A 67 4.18 16.98 3.89
C PHE A 67 3.84 17.88 5.08
N LEU A 68 4.60 17.81 6.18
CA LEU A 68 4.39 18.66 7.35
C LEU A 68 4.49 20.16 7.01
N ALA A 69 5.54 20.57 6.30
CA ALA A 69 5.74 21.99 5.98
C ALA A 69 4.63 22.56 5.09
N TYR A 70 4.17 21.80 4.08
CA TYR A 70 3.11 22.26 3.20
C TYR A 70 1.71 22.06 3.76
N GLU A 71 1.55 21.29 4.83
CA GLU A 71 0.30 21.22 5.57
C GLU A 71 -0.01 22.58 6.24
N GLU A 72 1.02 23.23 6.79
CA GLU A 72 0.91 24.53 7.44
C GLU A 72 0.87 25.72 6.46
N ASP A 73 1.41 25.58 5.23
CA ASP A 73 1.48 26.69 4.28
C ASP A 73 0.09 27.03 3.67
N PRO A 74 -0.55 28.17 4.00
CA PRO A 74 -1.88 28.51 3.50
C PRO A 74 -1.93 28.68 1.97
N ASN A 75 -0.78 28.88 1.32
CA ASN A 75 -0.66 28.98 -0.13
C ASN A 75 -0.62 27.61 -0.82
N VAL A 76 -0.49 26.51 -0.09
CA VAL A 76 -0.63 25.16 -0.63
C VAL A 76 -2.06 24.68 -0.41
N LYS A 77 -2.69 24.28 -1.51
CA LYS A 77 -4.04 23.71 -1.58
C LYS A 77 -4.00 22.22 -1.90
N LEU A 78 -2.99 21.80 -2.66
CA LEU A 78 -2.91 20.46 -3.23
C LEU A 78 -1.47 19.96 -3.28
N VAL A 79 -1.26 18.70 -2.91
CA VAL A 79 0.00 17.97 -3.10
C VAL A 79 -0.24 16.82 -4.09
N ILE A 80 0.63 16.71 -5.09
CA ILE A 80 0.65 15.60 -6.05
C ILE A 80 1.93 14.80 -5.85
N LEU A 81 1.83 13.49 -5.68
CA LEU A 81 2.97 12.58 -5.64
C LEU A 81 2.94 11.65 -6.86
N LYS A 82 4.07 11.56 -7.57
CA LYS A 82 4.23 10.70 -8.76
C LYS A 82 5.65 10.15 -8.85
N GLY A 83 5.84 9.11 -9.68
CA GLY A 83 7.16 8.54 -9.96
C GLY A 83 7.67 8.89 -11.36
N GLN A 84 8.99 8.96 -11.52
CA GLN A 84 9.67 9.05 -12.81
C GLN A 84 10.00 7.65 -13.34
N GLY A 85 9.73 7.41 -14.63
CA GLY A 85 10.12 6.18 -15.31
C GLY A 85 9.05 5.08 -15.25
N LYS A 86 9.48 3.83 -15.11
CA LYS A 86 8.62 2.63 -15.20
C LYS A 86 7.84 2.32 -13.91
N ALA A 87 8.19 2.95 -12.81
CA ALA A 87 7.60 2.70 -11.50
C ALA A 87 7.07 3.99 -10.91
N PHE A 88 5.95 3.90 -10.21
CA PHE A 88 5.62 4.91 -9.21
C PHE A 88 6.62 4.77 -8.05
N CYS A 89 6.63 3.61 -7.39
CA CYS A 89 7.54 3.25 -6.31
C CYS A 89 7.47 1.73 -6.05
N ALA A 90 8.60 1.03 -6.17
CA ALA A 90 8.70 -0.42 -5.99
C ALA A 90 9.26 -0.84 -4.62
N GLY A 91 8.69 -0.28 -3.54
CA GLY A 91 9.00 -0.68 -2.17
C GLY A 91 10.08 0.13 -1.46
N GLY A 92 10.53 -0.37 -0.33
CA GLY A 92 11.68 0.16 0.41
C GLY A 92 13.01 -0.43 -0.07
N ASP A 93 14.09 0.34 0.07
CA ASP A 93 15.46 -0.12 -0.18
C ASP A 93 15.91 -0.97 1.01
N VAL A 94 15.58 -2.26 0.99
CA VAL A 94 15.84 -3.19 2.10
C VAL A 94 17.28 -3.69 2.18
N ARG A 95 18.11 -3.47 1.14
CA ARG A 95 19.51 -3.97 1.14
C ARG A 95 20.33 -3.43 2.31
N PRO A 96 20.34 -2.11 2.61
CA PRO A 96 21.05 -1.57 3.76
C PRO A 96 20.52 -2.14 5.08
N VAL A 97 19.19 -2.27 5.19
CA VAL A 97 18.53 -2.86 6.37
C VAL A 97 19.04 -4.27 6.63
N ILE A 98 19.13 -5.13 5.60
CA ILE A 98 19.66 -6.48 5.73
C ILE A 98 21.14 -6.47 6.14
N CYS A 99 21.96 -5.60 5.56
CA CYS A 99 23.36 -5.47 5.95
C CYS A 99 23.50 -5.11 7.44
N ASP A 100 22.70 -4.16 7.94
CA ASP A 100 22.72 -3.75 9.34
C ASP A 100 22.27 -4.88 10.27
N ILE A 101 21.20 -5.59 9.93
CA ILE A 101 20.73 -6.76 10.68
C ILE A 101 21.82 -7.84 10.76
N VAL A 102 22.50 -8.15 9.66
CA VAL A 102 23.57 -9.16 9.63
C VAL A 102 24.74 -8.76 10.52
N GLN A 103 25.02 -7.45 10.68
CA GLN A 103 26.02 -6.92 11.61
C GLN A 103 25.53 -6.80 13.07
N GLY A 104 24.33 -7.30 13.38
CA GLY A 104 23.73 -7.21 14.72
C GLY A 104 23.10 -5.85 15.06
N LYS A 105 23.03 -4.93 14.10
CA LYS A 105 22.50 -3.57 14.24
C LYS A 105 21.02 -3.48 13.85
N TRP A 106 20.20 -4.42 14.33
CA TRP A 106 18.79 -4.51 13.94
C TRP A 106 17.98 -3.24 14.24
N ARG A 107 18.38 -2.46 15.26
CA ARG A 107 17.75 -1.19 15.64
C ARG A 107 17.79 -0.15 14.52
N LEU A 108 18.87 -0.08 13.75
CA LEU A 108 18.95 0.81 12.58
C LEU A 108 17.90 0.44 11.52
N GLY A 109 17.62 -0.85 11.39
CA GLY A 109 16.53 -1.33 10.55
C GLY A 109 15.17 -0.92 11.11
N ALA A 110 14.97 -1.01 12.43
CA ALA A 110 13.72 -0.59 13.05
C ALA A 110 13.49 0.92 12.89
N ASP A 111 14.54 1.74 12.97
CA ASP A 111 14.47 3.19 12.70
C ASP A 111 13.99 3.49 11.27
N PHE A 112 14.45 2.71 10.26
CA PHE A 112 13.93 2.82 8.88
C PHE A 112 12.41 2.60 8.82
N PHE A 113 11.89 1.58 9.50
CA PHE A 113 10.45 1.31 9.52
C PHE A 113 9.68 2.35 10.36
N SER A 114 10.27 2.84 11.45
CA SER A 114 9.70 3.91 12.27
C SER A 114 9.47 5.18 11.44
N ASP A 115 10.48 5.59 10.68
CA ASP A 115 10.40 6.75 9.76
C ASP A 115 9.32 6.53 8.69
N GLN A 116 9.31 5.35 8.08
CA GLN A 116 8.35 4.99 7.03
C GLN A 116 6.91 5.01 7.56
N TYR A 117 6.65 4.38 8.71
CA TYR A 117 5.31 4.30 9.28
C TYR A 117 4.83 5.65 9.80
N THR A 118 5.74 6.49 10.32
CA THR A 118 5.45 7.88 10.67
C THR A 118 5.02 8.68 9.43
N LEU A 119 5.74 8.54 8.30
CA LEU A 119 5.33 9.14 7.02
C LEU A 119 3.94 8.64 6.60
N ASN A 120 3.69 7.33 6.66
CA ASN A 120 2.41 6.75 6.25
C ASN A 120 1.26 7.27 7.11
N TYR A 121 1.47 7.42 8.42
CA TYR A 121 0.50 8.02 9.33
C TYR A 121 0.22 9.49 9.00
N ILE A 122 1.24 10.29 8.74
CA ILE A 122 1.10 11.69 8.33
C ILE A 122 0.29 11.79 7.03
N MET A 123 0.58 10.95 6.05
CA MET A 123 -0.16 10.91 4.77
C MET A 123 -1.62 10.45 4.97
N ALA A 124 -1.87 9.46 5.84
CA ALA A 124 -3.22 8.99 6.13
C ALA A 124 -4.08 10.02 6.84
N THR A 125 -3.43 10.87 7.64
CA THR A 125 -4.04 11.94 8.44
C THR A 125 -3.82 13.34 7.86
N TYR A 126 -3.46 13.43 6.59
CA TYR A 126 -3.18 14.70 5.93
C TYR A 126 -4.46 15.53 5.76
N SER A 127 -4.43 16.78 6.19
CA SER A 127 -5.59 17.69 6.19
C SER A 127 -5.86 18.31 4.82
N LYS A 128 -4.81 18.46 3.99
CA LYS A 128 -4.91 18.98 2.62
C LYS A 128 -5.10 17.85 1.61
N ILE A 129 -5.42 18.23 0.37
CA ILE A 129 -5.62 17.25 -0.68
C ILE A 129 -4.28 16.66 -1.08
N GLN A 130 -4.24 15.34 -1.08
CA GLN A 130 -3.16 14.54 -1.62
C GLN A 130 -3.68 13.70 -2.80
N ILE A 131 -3.00 13.82 -3.94
CA ILE A 131 -3.23 13.02 -5.13
C ILE A 131 -1.99 12.15 -5.40
N SER A 132 -2.17 10.85 -5.48
CA SER A 132 -1.13 9.89 -5.87
C SER A 132 -1.37 9.44 -7.32
N ILE A 133 -0.45 9.76 -8.24
CA ILE A 133 -0.51 9.31 -9.65
C ILE A 133 0.33 8.04 -9.79
N MET A 134 -0.33 6.89 -9.75
CA MET A 134 0.27 5.57 -9.71
C MET A 134 0.58 5.02 -11.12
N ASN A 135 1.32 5.77 -11.94
CA ASN A 135 1.64 5.38 -13.31
C ASN A 135 2.87 4.44 -13.36
N GLY A 136 2.66 3.15 -13.14
CA GLY A 136 3.71 2.12 -13.13
C GLY A 136 3.62 1.17 -11.94
N ILE A 137 4.74 0.51 -11.62
CA ILE A 137 4.85 -0.40 -10.48
C ILE A 137 4.61 0.34 -9.14
N VAL A 138 3.75 -0.23 -8.29
CA VAL A 138 3.43 0.18 -6.91
C VAL A 138 3.54 -1.05 -6.01
N MET A 139 4.58 -1.16 -5.19
CA MET A 139 4.76 -2.33 -4.31
C MET A 139 5.24 -1.93 -2.92
N GLY A 140 4.85 -2.67 -1.88
CA GLY A 140 5.28 -2.48 -0.49
C GLY A 140 5.24 -1.04 -0.02
N GLY A 141 6.39 -0.47 0.35
CA GLY A 141 6.51 0.95 0.69
C GLY A 141 5.92 1.95 -0.32
N GLY A 142 5.84 1.58 -1.61
CA GLY A 142 5.13 2.33 -2.64
C GLY A 142 3.62 2.39 -2.43
N ALA A 143 3.00 1.32 -1.94
CA ALA A 143 1.61 1.33 -1.47
C ALA A 143 1.47 2.29 -0.27
N GLY A 144 2.41 2.24 0.68
CA GLY A 144 2.44 3.13 1.84
C GLY A 144 2.45 4.62 1.47
N VAL A 145 3.23 5.01 0.46
CA VAL A 145 3.27 6.41 -0.03
C VAL A 145 2.23 6.71 -1.11
N SER A 146 1.19 5.88 -1.28
CA SER A 146 0.12 6.15 -2.26
C SER A 146 -1.29 5.93 -1.73
N ILE A 147 -1.56 4.76 -1.13
CA ILE A 147 -2.90 4.28 -0.75
C ILE A 147 -3.55 5.12 0.34
N HIS A 148 -2.75 5.77 1.18
CA HIS A 148 -3.26 6.66 2.23
C HIS A 148 -3.79 8.00 1.69
N GLY A 149 -3.41 8.36 0.46
CA GLY A 149 -3.86 9.58 -0.22
C GLY A 149 -5.35 9.59 -0.52
N ARG A 150 -5.94 10.80 -0.50
CA ARG A 150 -7.38 11.00 -0.75
C ARG A 150 -7.77 10.57 -2.15
N PHE A 151 -6.98 10.94 -3.16
CA PHE A 151 -7.19 10.52 -4.53
C PHE A 151 -6.02 9.67 -5.01
N ARG A 152 -6.34 8.53 -5.63
CA ARG A 152 -5.40 7.50 -6.04
C ARG A 152 -5.70 7.16 -7.48
N ILE A 153 -4.88 7.66 -8.39
CA ILE A 153 -5.10 7.55 -9.83
C ILE A 153 -4.29 6.37 -10.34
N ALA A 154 -4.98 5.33 -10.79
CA ALA A 154 -4.38 4.25 -11.55
C ALA A 154 -4.41 4.56 -13.06
N THR A 155 -3.58 3.85 -13.81
CA THR A 155 -3.48 3.89 -15.27
C THR A 155 -3.39 2.46 -15.81
N GLU A 156 -3.39 2.31 -17.13
CA GLU A 156 -3.15 1.02 -17.78
C GLU A 156 -1.75 0.43 -17.50
N LYS A 157 -0.83 1.23 -16.93
CA LYS A 157 0.53 0.83 -16.56
C LYS A 157 0.66 0.49 -15.07
N THR A 158 -0.37 0.74 -14.27
CA THR A 158 -0.32 0.46 -12.83
C THR A 158 -0.23 -1.05 -12.60
N VAL A 159 0.74 -1.45 -11.76
CA VAL A 159 0.84 -2.82 -11.26
C VAL A 159 1.07 -2.75 -9.76
N PHE A 160 0.05 -3.13 -8.99
CA PHE A 160 0.07 -3.16 -7.54
C PHE A 160 0.35 -4.56 -7.01
N ALA A 161 1.18 -4.69 -5.97
CA ALA A 161 1.33 -5.94 -5.22
C ALA A 161 1.91 -5.70 -3.82
N MET A 162 1.65 -6.64 -2.90
CA MET A 162 2.26 -6.71 -1.57
C MET A 162 3.00 -8.06 -1.42
N PRO A 163 4.22 -8.19 -1.99
CA PRO A 163 4.95 -9.47 -2.07
C PRO A 163 5.77 -9.80 -0.81
N GLU A 164 5.50 -9.15 0.33
CA GLU A 164 6.36 -9.22 1.53
C GLU A 164 6.47 -10.63 2.13
N THR A 165 5.43 -11.46 1.97
CA THR A 165 5.44 -12.85 2.43
C THR A 165 6.48 -13.72 1.72
N GLU A 166 6.82 -13.39 0.47
CA GLU A 166 7.91 -14.03 -0.29
C GLU A 166 9.30 -13.58 0.16
N LEU A 167 9.38 -12.46 0.89
CA LEU A 167 10.62 -11.94 1.46
C LEU A 167 10.85 -12.38 2.90
N GLY A 168 9.93 -13.12 3.51
CA GLY A 168 9.98 -13.42 4.95
C GLY A 168 9.56 -12.23 5.83
N LEU A 169 8.81 -11.29 5.26
CA LEU A 169 8.16 -10.17 5.95
C LEU A 169 6.63 -10.35 5.86
N PHE A 170 5.85 -9.36 6.28
CA PHE A 170 4.40 -9.32 6.17
C PHE A 170 3.98 -8.01 5.47
N PRO A 171 2.79 -7.94 4.83
CA PRO A 171 2.28 -6.68 4.29
C PRO A 171 2.20 -5.62 5.39
N ASP A 172 2.99 -4.56 5.23
CA ASP A 172 3.21 -3.51 6.21
C ASP A 172 2.70 -2.15 5.71
N VAL A 173 3.22 -1.03 6.24
CA VAL A 173 2.88 0.35 5.82
C VAL A 173 1.40 0.71 5.91
N GLY A 174 0.67 0.07 6.81
CA GLY A 174 -0.77 0.18 6.99
C GLY A 174 -1.56 -0.77 6.09
N ALA A 175 -0.95 -1.78 5.48
CA ALA A 175 -1.64 -2.77 4.67
C ALA A 175 -2.69 -3.54 5.45
N SER A 176 -2.46 -3.82 6.74
CA SER A 176 -3.51 -4.40 7.58
C SER A 176 -4.74 -3.51 7.71
N TYR A 177 -4.60 -2.19 7.57
CA TYR A 177 -5.73 -1.25 7.53
C TYR A 177 -6.44 -1.26 6.17
N PHE A 178 -5.72 -1.08 5.06
CA PHE A 178 -6.38 -0.93 3.76
C PHE A 178 -6.79 -2.25 3.10
N LEU A 179 -6.03 -3.35 3.29
CA LEU A 179 -6.40 -4.66 2.73
C LEU A 179 -7.63 -5.22 3.44
N SER A 180 -7.74 -5.07 4.76
CA SER A 180 -8.87 -5.58 5.55
C SER A 180 -10.21 -4.93 5.22
N ARG A 181 -10.20 -3.82 4.48
CA ARG A 181 -11.36 -3.06 4.03
C ARG A 181 -11.70 -3.32 2.55
N LEU A 182 -10.93 -4.15 1.87
CA LEU A 182 -11.32 -4.62 0.54
C LEU A 182 -12.53 -5.55 0.62
N PRO A 183 -13.32 -5.69 -0.46
CA PRO A 183 -14.50 -6.53 -0.48
C PRO A 183 -14.22 -7.98 -0.06
N GLY A 184 -15.10 -8.54 0.77
CA GLY A 184 -15.02 -9.93 1.23
C GLY A 184 -13.71 -10.27 1.96
N PHE A 185 -13.02 -11.29 1.45
CA PHE A 185 -11.69 -11.74 1.87
C PHE A 185 -10.62 -11.50 0.79
N PHE A 186 -10.87 -10.57 -0.13
CA PHE A 186 -9.95 -10.24 -1.22
C PHE A 186 -8.63 -9.63 -0.69
N GLY A 187 -8.69 -8.89 0.43
CA GLY A 187 -7.50 -8.36 1.09
C GLY A 187 -6.55 -9.42 1.60
N GLU A 188 -7.09 -10.47 2.23
CA GLU A 188 -6.34 -11.64 2.67
C GLU A 188 -5.70 -12.36 1.47
N TYR A 189 -6.44 -12.55 0.38
CA TYR A 189 -5.88 -13.13 -0.85
C TYR A 189 -4.69 -12.32 -1.37
N VAL A 190 -4.87 -11.01 -1.59
CA VAL A 190 -3.83 -10.13 -2.14
C VAL A 190 -2.59 -10.07 -1.23
N GLY A 191 -2.80 -9.91 0.07
CA GLY A 191 -1.70 -9.77 1.04
C GLY A 191 -0.93 -11.07 1.30
N LEU A 192 -1.60 -12.22 1.28
CA LEU A 192 -0.94 -13.51 1.54
C LEU A 192 -0.17 -14.03 0.32
N THR A 193 -0.77 -13.89 -0.86
CA THR A 193 -0.23 -14.46 -2.10
C THR A 193 0.75 -13.53 -2.82
N GLY A 194 0.75 -12.23 -2.48
CA GLY A 194 1.49 -11.23 -3.25
C GLY A 194 0.94 -11.02 -4.66
N ALA A 195 -0.33 -11.38 -4.91
CA ALA A 195 -0.96 -11.26 -6.22
C ALA A 195 -0.82 -9.85 -6.81
N ARG A 196 -0.56 -9.82 -8.12
CA ARG A 196 -0.43 -8.58 -8.88
C ARG A 196 -1.80 -8.13 -9.39
N LEU A 197 -2.15 -6.89 -9.10
CA LEU A 197 -3.37 -6.24 -9.58
C LEU A 197 -3.01 -5.16 -10.59
N ASP A 198 -3.69 -5.14 -11.73
CA ASP A 198 -3.58 -4.02 -12.65
C ASP A 198 -4.45 -2.82 -12.26
N GLY A 199 -4.32 -1.70 -12.97
CA GLY A 199 -5.06 -0.48 -12.66
C GLY A 199 -6.58 -0.63 -12.72
N ALA A 200 -7.12 -1.53 -13.54
CA ALA A 200 -8.55 -1.79 -13.61
C ALA A 200 -9.03 -2.53 -12.37
N GLU A 201 -8.28 -3.55 -11.95
CA GLU A 201 -8.55 -4.30 -10.72
C GLU A 201 -8.45 -3.42 -9.47
N MET A 202 -7.45 -2.54 -9.41
CA MET A 202 -7.33 -1.57 -8.32
C MET A 202 -8.54 -0.65 -8.22
N LEU A 203 -9.06 -0.16 -9.35
CA LEU A 203 -10.27 0.67 -9.35
C LEU A 203 -11.47 -0.13 -8.83
N ALA A 204 -11.65 -1.35 -9.37
CA ALA A 204 -12.80 -2.18 -9.05
C ALA A 204 -12.83 -2.63 -7.58
N CYS A 205 -11.68 -2.93 -6.98
CA CYS A 205 -11.60 -3.33 -5.56
C CYS A 205 -11.53 -2.14 -4.59
N GLY A 206 -11.41 -0.90 -5.08
CA GLY A 206 -11.36 0.32 -4.27
C GLY A 206 -9.95 0.77 -3.82
N LEU A 207 -8.89 0.06 -4.23
CA LEU A 207 -7.50 0.48 -4.00
C LEU A 207 -7.14 1.75 -4.79
N ALA A 208 -7.72 1.95 -5.98
CA ALA A 208 -7.67 3.21 -6.72
C ALA A 208 -9.03 3.92 -6.66
N THR A 209 -9.03 5.24 -6.68
CA THR A 209 -10.28 6.02 -6.74
C THR A 209 -10.65 6.41 -8.17
N HIS A 210 -9.67 6.54 -9.05
CA HIS A 210 -9.86 6.93 -10.44
C HIS A 210 -8.94 6.12 -11.35
N PHE A 211 -9.36 5.95 -12.60
CA PHE A 211 -8.53 5.38 -13.66
C PHE A 211 -8.40 6.39 -14.79
N VAL A 212 -7.18 6.81 -15.10
CA VAL A 212 -6.89 7.80 -16.14
C VAL A 212 -5.84 7.22 -17.09
N PRO A 213 -6.11 7.17 -18.42
CA PRO A 213 -5.10 6.72 -19.37
C PRO A 213 -3.81 7.53 -19.27
N SER A 214 -2.65 6.87 -19.35
CA SER A 214 -1.36 7.53 -19.12
C SER A 214 -1.09 8.67 -20.12
N THR A 215 -1.70 8.63 -21.31
CA THR A 215 -1.65 9.68 -22.34
C THR A 215 -2.32 10.98 -21.93
N ARG A 216 -3.28 10.94 -20.98
CA ARG A 216 -4.02 12.13 -20.52
C ARG A 216 -3.42 12.75 -19.24
N LEU A 217 -2.43 12.12 -18.61
CA LEU A 217 -1.88 12.60 -17.34
C LEU A 217 -1.28 14.01 -17.43
N THR A 218 -0.61 14.35 -18.52
CA THR A 218 -0.03 15.69 -18.70
C THR A 218 -1.11 16.78 -18.72
N ALA A 219 -2.23 16.52 -19.39
CA ALA A 219 -3.36 17.44 -19.43
C ALA A 219 -4.05 17.52 -18.06
N LEU A 220 -4.27 16.38 -17.40
CA LEU A 220 -4.81 16.32 -16.04
C LEU A 220 -3.97 17.15 -15.06
N GLU A 221 -2.65 16.95 -15.05
CA GLU A 221 -1.75 17.71 -14.19
C GLU A 221 -1.81 19.22 -14.46
N ALA A 222 -1.91 19.62 -15.74
CA ALA A 222 -2.03 21.02 -16.12
C ALA A 222 -3.33 21.64 -15.58
N ASP A 223 -4.45 20.91 -15.62
CA ASP A 223 -5.73 21.37 -15.09
C ASP A 223 -5.78 21.39 -13.56
N LEU A 224 -5.20 20.39 -12.90
CA LEU A 224 -5.05 20.39 -11.43
C LEU A 224 -4.23 21.59 -10.93
N CYS A 225 -3.29 22.09 -11.73
CA CYS A 225 -2.51 23.30 -11.42
C CYS A 225 -3.30 24.61 -11.54
N LYS A 226 -4.55 24.57 -12.00
CA LYS A 226 -5.44 25.74 -12.07
C LYS A 226 -6.26 25.93 -10.78
N VAL A 227 -5.96 25.16 -9.72
CA VAL A 227 -6.68 25.25 -8.44
C VAL A 227 -6.68 26.68 -7.92
N GLY A 228 -7.89 27.19 -7.66
CA GLY A 228 -8.13 28.53 -7.13
C GLY A 228 -8.43 28.52 -5.63
N SER A 229 -9.18 29.54 -5.18
CA SER A 229 -9.60 29.70 -3.77
C SER A 229 -10.89 28.94 -3.40
N SER A 230 -11.57 28.33 -4.37
CA SER A 230 -12.74 27.47 -4.16
C SER A 230 -12.40 26.23 -3.33
N ASP A 231 -13.41 25.52 -2.79
CA ASP A 231 -13.21 24.26 -2.07
C ASP A 231 -12.29 23.32 -2.88
N PRO A 232 -11.04 23.10 -2.43
CA PRO A 232 -10.08 22.32 -3.20
C PRO A 232 -10.58 20.89 -3.42
N VAL A 233 -11.42 20.34 -2.50
CA VAL A 233 -11.83 18.93 -2.53
C VAL A 233 -12.80 18.70 -3.68
N THR A 234 -13.84 19.53 -3.75
CA THR A 234 -14.79 19.53 -4.85
C THR A 234 -14.11 19.85 -6.17
N PHE A 235 -13.16 20.81 -6.19
CA PHE A 235 -12.38 21.11 -7.39
C PHE A 235 -11.60 19.88 -7.89
N GLY A 236 -10.82 19.25 -7.00
CA GLY A 236 -10.03 18.07 -7.33
C GLY A 236 -10.90 16.92 -7.85
N SER A 237 -12.02 16.64 -7.17
CA SER A 237 -12.99 15.62 -7.58
C SER A 237 -13.56 15.90 -8.98
N THR A 238 -13.98 17.15 -9.23
CA THR A 238 -14.56 17.56 -10.52
C THR A 238 -13.57 17.38 -11.67
N ILE A 239 -12.33 17.84 -11.48
CA ILE A 239 -11.28 17.68 -12.50
C ILE A 239 -11.00 16.19 -12.71
N LEU A 240 -10.83 15.40 -11.67
CA LEU A 240 -10.53 13.98 -11.81
C LEU A 240 -11.64 13.21 -12.54
N ASN A 241 -12.91 13.50 -12.24
CA ASN A 241 -14.05 12.87 -12.91
C ASN A 241 -14.10 13.18 -14.41
N ALA A 242 -13.67 14.36 -14.85
CA ALA A 242 -13.60 14.71 -16.28
C ALA A 242 -12.51 13.94 -17.06
N TYR A 243 -11.55 13.36 -16.36
CA TYR A 243 -10.44 12.59 -16.93
C TYR A 243 -10.60 11.08 -16.75
N THR A 244 -11.43 10.65 -15.79
CA THR A 244 -11.62 9.24 -15.45
C THR A 244 -12.27 8.48 -16.60
N GLN A 245 -11.91 7.21 -16.74
CA GLN A 245 -12.55 6.26 -17.64
C GLN A 245 -12.87 4.98 -16.87
N ASN A 246 -13.84 4.22 -17.38
CA ASN A 246 -14.12 2.88 -16.87
C ASN A 246 -13.28 1.87 -17.66
N PRO A 247 -12.20 1.31 -17.08
CA PRO A 247 -11.39 0.33 -17.76
C PRO A 247 -12.10 -1.03 -17.80
N HIS A 248 -11.80 -1.84 -18.81
CA HIS A 248 -12.31 -3.20 -18.90
C HIS A 248 -11.53 -4.13 -17.96
N LEU A 249 -12.23 -4.83 -17.06
CA LEU A 249 -11.65 -5.89 -16.23
C LEU A 249 -11.34 -7.11 -17.08
N LYS A 250 -10.11 -7.62 -17.01
CA LYS A 250 -9.75 -8.85 -17.73
C LYS A 250 -10.57 -10.03 -17.21
N GLN A 251 -11.07 -10.87 -18.10
CA GLN A 251 -11.94 -12.01 -17.75
C GLN A 251 -11.28 -13.03 -16.80
N HIS A 252 -9.94 -13.08 -16.76
CA HIS A 252 -9.18 -13.96 -15.89
C HIS A 252 -8.47 -13.23 -14.74
N SER A 253 -8.77 -11.94 -14.53
CA SER A 253 -8.18 -11.14 -13.45
C SER A 253 -8.57 -11.71 -12.08
N ALA A 254 -7.73 -11.48 -11.07
CA ALA A 254 -8.00 -11.93 -9.71
C ALA A 254 -9.31 -11.33 -9.17
N TYR A 255 -9.55 -10.04 -9.43
CA TYR A 255 -10.77 -9.38 -8.96
C TYR A 255 -12.03 -9.79 -9.76
N HIS A 256 -11.94 -9.98 -11.07
CA HIS A 256 -13.09 -10.46 -11.86
C HIS A 256 -13.61 -11.81 -11.35
N ARG A 257 -12.71 -12.67 -10.86
CA ARG A 257 -13.07 -13.96 -10.24
C ARG A 257 -13.79 -13.80 -8.89
N HIS A 258 -13.49 -12.74 -8.14
CA HIS A 258 -14.16 -12.40 -6.87
C HIS A 258 -15.61 -11.94 -7.10
N VAL A 259 -15.87 -11.18 -8.15
CA VAL A 259 -17.19 -10.58 -8.40
C VAL A 259 -18.12 -11.55 -9.14
N SER A 260 -19.00 -12.25 -8.40
CA SER A 260 -20.24 -12.82 -8.96
C SER A 260 -21.32 -13.09 -7.90
N ILE A 261 -21.80 -12.04 -7.20
CA ILE A 261 -23.06 -12.09 -6.42
C ILE A 261 -23.87 -10.78 -6.53
N ILE A 262 -23.25 -9.59 -6.63
CA ILE A 262 -23.98 -8.30 -6.48
C ILE A 262 -24.94 -7.99 -7.65
N LEU A 263 -24.67 -8.48 -8.87
CA LEU A 263 -25.57 -8.26 -10.01
C LEU A 263 -26.80 -9.18 -10.00
N SER A 264 -26.82 -10.25 -9.20
CA SER A 264 -27.93 -11.20 -9.17
C SER A 264 -29.14 -10.69 -8.38
N HIS A 265 -28.93 -9.94 -7.28
CA HIS A 265 -30.03 -9.37 -6.50
C HIS A 265 -30.66 -8.14 -7.16
N LEU A 266 -29.90 -7.35 -7.93
CA LEU A 266 -30.45 -6.20 -8.64
C LEU A 266 -31.19 -6.61 -9.93
N PHE A 267 -30.77 -7.70 -10.58
CA PHE A 267 -31.43 -8.20 -11.79
C PHE A 267 -32.68 -9.03 -11.48
N LEU A 268 -32.74 -9.74 -10.34
CA LEU A 268 -33.98 -10.41 -9.90
C LEU A 268 -35.12 -9.43 -9.63
N LEU A 269 -34.82 -8.20 -9.24
CA LEU A 269 -35.81 -7.13 -9.03
C LEU A 269 -36.31 -6.48 -10.34
N LEU A 270 -35.56 -6.62 -11.45
CA LEU A 270 -35.90 -6.00 -12.74
C LEU A 270 -36.61 -6.94 -13.73
N VAL A 271 -36.62 -8.25 -13.49
CA VAL A 271 -37.18 -9.26 -14.42
C VAL A 271 -38.62 -9.67 -14.08
N PHE A 272 -39.25 -9.05 -13.06
CA PHE A 272 -40.66 -9.30 -12.73
C PHE A 272 -41.69 -8.56 -13.61
N ASP A 273 -41.30 -8.02 -14.77
CA ASP A 273 -42.24 -7.47 -15.75
C ASP A 273 -42.09 -8.13 -17.14
N LYS A 274 -43.03 -9.06 -17.40
CA LYS A 274 -43.55 -9.54 -18.71
C LYS A 274 -42.60 -10.17 -19.75
N ASN A 275 -42.40 -11.49 -19.64
CA ASN A 275 -42.80 -12.53 -20.63
C ASN A 275 -42.03 -13.85 -20.39
N ALA A 276 -42.75 -14.92 -20.08
CA ALA A 276 -42.23 -16.10 -19.39
C ALA A 276 -41.60 -17.20 -20.27
N SER A 277 -41.51 -17.06 -21.59
CA SER A 277 -41.10 -18.18 -22.46
C SER A 277 -39.72 -18.07 -23.12
N PHE A 278 -39.08 -16.89 -23.08
CA PHE A 278 -37.68 -16.72 -23.54
C PHE A 278 -36.67 -16.70 -22.37
N CYS A 279 -37.19 -16.69 -21.13
CA CYS A 279 -36.39 -16.48 -19.94
C CYS A 279 -35.60 -17.72 -19.51
N TRP A 280 -36.07 -18.95 -19.76
CA TRP A 280 -35.47 -20.14 -19.13
C TRP A 280 -34.09 -20.55 -19.67
N LEU A 281 -33.83 -20.45 -20.97
CA LEU A 281 -32.50 -20.72 -21.54
C LEU A 281 -31.49 -19.63 -21.17
N PHE A 282 -31.93 -18.36 -21.11
CA PHE A 282 -31.12 -17.28 -20.57
C PHE A 282 -30.93 -17.43 -19.06
N LEU A 283 -31.93 -17.84 -18.29
CA LEU A 283 -31.82 -18.09 -16.85
C LEU A 283 -30.88 -19.26 -16.57
N ILE A 284 -30.86 -20.30 -17.39
CA ILE A 284 -29.91 -21.42 -17.24
C ILE A 284 -28.51 -20.98 -17.65
N PHE A 285 -28.31 -20.23 -18.73
CA PHE A 285 -27.00 -19.66 -19.05
C PHE A 285 -26.53 -18.63 -18.00
N PHE A 286 -27.46 -17.87 -17.42
CA PHE A 286 -27.21 -16.89 -16.35
C PHE A 286 -26.97 -17.60 -15.02
N LEU A 287 -27.68 -18.68 -14.67
CA LEU A 287 -27.49 -19.53 -13.48
C LEU A 287 -26.25 -20.42 -13.59
N VAL A 288 -25.87 -20.82 -14.81
CA VAL A 288 -24.61 -21.54 -15.10
C VAL A 288 -23.44 -20.55 -15.15
N SER A 289 -23.65 -19.30 -15.54
CA SER A 289 -22.66 -18.20 -15.47
C SER A 289 -22.59 -17.52 -14.10
N LEU A 290 -23.59 -17.70 -13.23
CA LEU A 290 -23.59 -17.31 -11.80
C LEU A 290 -22.75 -18.27 -10.94
N ARG A 291 -22.14 -19.30 -11.54
CA ARG A 291 -21.30 -20.31 -10.87
C ARG A 291 -19.79 -20.14 -11.07
N SER A 292 -19.33 -18.95 -11.42
CA SER A 292 -17.91 -18.63 -11.51
C SER A 292 -17.54 -17.38 -10.72
N LEU A 293 -16.70 -17.38 -9.67
CA LEU A 293 -16.12 -18.42 -8.80
C LEU A 293 -15.79 -17.71 -7.47
N ASP A 294 -16.66 -17.73 -6.46
CA ASP A 294 -16.40 -17.20 -5.11
C ASP A 294 -15.39 -18.05 -4.29
N VAL A 295 -14.32 -18.50 -4.95
CA VAL A 295 -13.27 -19.33 -4.34
C VAL A 295 -12.49 -18.48 -3.33
N ILE A 296 -12.29 -17.19 -3.62
CA ILE A 296 -11.58 -16.29 -2.71
C ILE A 296 -12.34 -16.18 -1.40
N ASP A 297 -13.63 -15.82 -1.36
CA ASP A 297 -14.30 -15.68 -0.06
C ASP A 297 -14.50 -17.03 0.62
N ARG A 298 -14.81 -18.11 -0.13
CA ARG A 298 -14.94 -19.45 0.48
C ARG A 298 -13.65 -20.00 1.07
N CYS A 299 -12.51 -19.78 0.43
CA CYS A 299 -11.23 -20.32 0.88
C CYS A 299 -10.53 -19.38 1.87
N PHE A 300 -10.49 -18.07 1.61
CA PHE A 300 -9.78 -17.11 2.46
C PHE A 300 -10.60 -16.64 3.67
N SER A 301 -11.88 -17.04 3.79
CA SER A 301 -12.66 -16.90 5.03
C SER A 301 -12.25 -17.86 6.15
N ARG A 302 -11.50 -18.92 5.84
CA ARG A 302 -11.10 -19.96 6.81
C ARG A 302 -10.20 -19.41 7.92
N ARG A 303 -10.26 -19.96 9.13
CA ARG A 303 -9.69 -19.31 10.32
C ARG A 303 -8.16 -19.31 10.31
N THR A 304 -7.55 -20.35 9.76
CA THR A 304 -6.09 -20.55 9.77
C THR A 304 -5.52 -20.73 8.37
N MET A 305 -4.20 -20.55 8.22
CA MET A 305 -3.52 -20.74 6.93
C MET A 305 -3.62 -22.18 6.41
N GLU A 306 -3.57 -23.15 7.31
CA GLU A 306 -3.74 -24.57 7.02
C GLU A 306 -5.11 -24.85 6.43
N GLU A 307 -6.18 -24.29 7.02
CA GLU A 307 -7.53 -24.44 6.51
C GLU A 307 -7.72 -23.74 5.16
N ILE A 308 -7.10 -22.58 4.94
CA ILE A 308 -7.13 -21.86 3.65
C ILE A 308 -6.51 -22.72 2.56
N ILE A 309 -5.28 -23.23 2.76
CA ILE A 309 -4.59 -24.07 1.77
C ILE A 309 -5.38 -25.35 1.53
N SER A 310 -5.85 -26.01 2.59
CA SER A 310 -6.68 -27.22 2.48
C SER A 310 -7.98 -26.97 1.70
N ALA A 311 -8.61 -25.79 1.86
CA ALA A 311 -9.78 -25.41 1.09
C ALA A 311 -9.45 -25.20 -0.39
N LEU A 312 -8.33 -24.53 -0.71
CA LEU A 312 -7.88 -24.34 -2.09
C LEU A 312 -7.55 -25.68 -2.76
N GLU A 313 -6.88 -26.59 -2.05
CA GLU A 313 -6.55 -27.93 -2.56
C GLU A 313 -7.81 -28.75 -2.88
N ARG A 314 -8.85 -28.66 -2.04
CA ARG A 314 -10.16 -29.27 -2.34
C ARG A 314 -10.85 -28.66 -3.55
N GLU A 315 -10.79 -27.35 -3.72
CA GLU A 315 -11.37 -26.70 -4.91
C GLU A 315 -10.58 -27.11 -6.18
N ALA A 316 -9.25 -27.23 -6.08
CA ALA A 316 -8.41 -27.69 -7.20
C ALA A 316 -8.70 -29.13 -7.64
N THR A 317 -9.09 -30.03 -6.73
CA THR A 317 -9.48 -31.40 -7.08
C THR A 317 -10.88 -31.48 -7.69
N GLN A 318 -11.82 -30.63 -7.25
CA GLN A 318 -13.17 -30.59 -7.80
C GLN A 318 -13.22 -29.99 -9.21
N LYS A 319 -12.46 -28.92 -9.44
CA LYS A 319 -12.40 -28.23 -10.73
C LYS A 319 -10.96 -27.77 -10.98
N PRO A 320 -10.20 -28.49 -11.84
CA PRO A 320 -8.85 -28.08 -12.20
C PRO A 320 -8.86 -26.65 -12.78
N ASP A 321 -8.19 -25.74 -12.06
CA ASP A 321 -7.98 -24.35 -12.47
C ASP A 321 -6.52 -24.01 -12.25
N GLU A 322 -5.86 -23.52 -13.30
CA GLU A 322 -4.46 -23.11 -13.26
C GLU A 322 -4.23 -22.00 -12.24
N TRP A 323 -5.20 -21.09 -12.06
CA TRP A 323 -5.11 -19.99 -11.09
C TRP A 323 -5.13 -20.51 -9.65
N ILE A 324 -5.99 -21.48 -9.31
CA ILE A 324 -6.01 -22.08 -7.97
C ILE A 324 -4.70 -22.80 -7.72
N SER A 325 -4.22 -23.56 -8.72
CA SER A 325 -2.95 -24.27 -8.65
C SER A 325 -1.76 -23.31 -8.46
N ALA A 326 -1.75 -22.17 -9.16
CA ALA A 326 -0.77 -21.11 -9.00
C ALA A 326 -0.83 -20.50 -7.60
N THR A 327 -2.04 -20.18 -7.12
CA THR A 327 -2.25 -19.62 -5.77
C THR A 327 -1.71 -20.56 -4.69
N ILE A 328 -1.98 -21.87 -4.79
CA ILE A 328 -1.43 -22.87 -3.86
C ILE A 328 0.10 -22.89 -3.92
N ARG A 329 0.70 -22.82 -5.12
CA ARG A 329 2.16 -22.78 -5.28
C ARG A 329 2.76 -21.52 -4.65
N ASP A 330 2.15 -20.37 -4.85
CA ASP A 330 2.63 -19.09 -4.31
C ASP A 330 2.57 -19.11 -2.78
N LEU A 331 1.46 -19.56 -2.19
CA LEU A 331 1.35 -19.75 -0.74
C LEU A 331 2.37 -20.75 -0.19
N LYS A 332 2.60 -21.89 -0.86
CA LYS A 332 3.60 -22.89 -0.41
C LYS A 332 5.05 -22.42 -0.57
N LYS A 333 5.30 -21.42 -1.42
CA LYS A 333 6.63 -20.83 -1.64
C LYS A 333 6.95 -19.73 -0.63
N ALA A 334 5.95 -19.03 -0.11
CA ALA A 334 6.13 -17.96 0.87
C ALA A 334 6.59 -18.50 2.25
N SER A 335 7.08 -17.60 3.12
CA SER A 335 7.48 -17.97 4.49
C SER A 335 6.25 -18.41 5.29
N PRO A 336 6.27 -19.60 5.92
CA PRO A 336 5.17 -20.07 6.77
C PRO A 336 4.87 -19.13 7.94
N ALA A 337 5.91 -18.56 8.56
CA ALA A 337 5.77 -17.62 9.66
C ALA A 337 5.10 -16.32 9.17
N SER A 338 5.60 -15.77 8.06
CA SER A 338 5.04 -14.59 7.40
C SER A 338 3.57 -14.74 7.06
N LEU A 339 3.15 -15.90 6.51
CA LEU A 339 1.75 -16.13 6.16
C LEU A 339 0.84 -16.06 7.39
N LYS A 340 1.22 -16.72 8.50
CA LYS A 340 0.41 -16.72 9.72
C LYS A 340 0.29 -15.33 10.35
N ILE A 341 1.40 -14.59 10.47
CA ILE A 341 1.37 -13.24 11.04
C ILE A 341 0.63 -12.26 10.13
N SER A 342 0.72 -12.43 8.80
CA SER A 342 0.00 -11.59 7.83
C SER A 342 -1.50 -11.79 7.91
N LEU A 343 -1.96 -13.06 7.94
CA LEU A 343 -3.38 -13.39 8.07
C LEU A 343 -3.98 -12.77 9.34
N ARG A 344 -3.29 -12.93 10.48
CA ARG A 344 -3.72 -12.34 11.75
C ARG A 344 -3.74 -10.81 11.68
N SER A 345 -2.67 -10.18 11.20
CA SER A 345 -2.56 -8.72 11.13
C SER A 345 -3.67 -8.10 10.27
N ILE A 346 -3.92 -8.64 9.08
CA ILE A 346 -5.00 -8.17 8.19
C ILE A 346 -6.36 -8.27 8.89
N ARG A 347 -6.66 -9.41 9.53
CA ARG A 347 -7.95 -9.60 10.20
C ARG A 347 -8.16 -8.68 11.40
N GLU A 348 -7.15 -8.51 12.24
CA GLU A 348 -7.22 -7.57 13.36
C GLU A 348 -7.33 -6.11 12.89
N GLY A 349 -6.72 -5.77 11.75
CA GLY A 349 -6.80 -4.44 11.15
C GLY A 349 -8.21 -4.02 10.69
N ARG A 350 -9.13 -4.97 10.53
CA ARG A 350 -10.54 -4.71 10.15
C ARG A 350 -11.27 -3.86 11.19
N PHE A 351 -10.88 -3.96 12.46
CA PHE A 351 -11.52 -3.29 13.61
C PHE A 351 -10.69 -2.15 14.19
N GLN A 352 -9.64 -1.72 13.50
CA GLN A 352 -8.70 -0.72 14.00
C GLN A 352 -8.52 0.42 13.00
N GLY A 353 -8.27 1.62 13.52
CA GLY A 353 -7.80 2.74 12.72
C GLY A 353 -6.34 2.59 12.30
N VAL A 354 -5.93 3.39 11.32
CA VAL A 354 -4.62 3.31 10.66
C VAL A 354 -3.45 3.48 11.64
N GLY A 355 -3.59 4.35 12.65
CA GLY A 355 -2.55 4.56 13.65
C GLY A 355 -2.29 3.31 14.51
N LYS A 356 -3.36 2.64 14.97
CA LYS A 356 -3.24 1.38 15.73
C LYS A 356 -2.64 0.27 14.87
N CYS A 357 -3.04 0.18 13.59
CA CYS A 357 -2.44 -0.77 12.65
C CYS A 357 -0.94 -0.53 12.49
N LEU A 358 -0.50 0.71 12.26
CA LEU A 358 0.92 1.05 12.10
C LEU A 358 1.75 0.77 13.36
N ILE A 359 1.21 1.06 14.55
CA ILE A 359 1.88 0.73 15.83
C ILE A 359 2.03 -0.79 15.98
N ARG A 360 1.00 -1.59 15.67
CA ARG A 360 1.09 -3.05 15.70
C ARG A 360 2.11 -3.56 14.68
N GLU A 361 2.04 -3.09 13.45
CA GLU A 361 2.99 -3.46 12.39
C GLU A 361 4.43 -3.09 12.79
N TYR A 362 4.63 -2.00 13.54
CA TYR A 362 5.94 -1.66 14.10
C TYR A 362 6.46 -2.69 15.09
N ARG A 363 5.63 -3.17 16.03
CA ARG A 363 6.01 -4.26 16.94
C ARG A 363 6.39 -5.51 16.17
N MET A 364 5.55 -5.89 15.22
CA MET A 364 5.77 -7.07 14.38
C MET A 364 7.09 -6.98 13.63
N VAL A 365 7.39 -5.83 13.00
CA VAL A 365 8.65 -5.69 12.26
C VAL A 365 9.85 -5.68 13.19
N CYS A 366 9.78 -5.08 14.39
CA CYS A 366 10.88 -5.16 15.37
C CYS A 366 11.23 -6.61 15.73
N HIS A 367 10.23 -7.47 15.97
CA HIS A 367 10.44 -8.90 16.22
C HIS A 367 11.04 -9.63 15.00
N VAL A 368 10.59 -9.29 13.78
CA VAL A 368 11.18 -9.81 12.53
C VAL A 368 12.66 -9.42 12.42
N LEU A 369 13.02 -8.18 12.77
CA LEU A 369 14.39 -7.66 12.67
C LEU A 369 15.33 -8.21 13.75
N LYS A 370 14.81 -8.50 14.96
CA LYS A 370 15.57 -9.17 16.04
C LYS A 370 15.98 -10.60 15.66
N ARG A 371 15.14 -11.29 14.87
CA ARG A 371 15.34 -12.67 14.39
C ARG A 371 15.37 -13.75 15.47
N GLU A 372 14.76 -13.50 16.62
CA GLU A 372 14.67 -14.46 17.72
C GLU A 372 13.70 -15.61 17.37
N ILE A 373 12.59 -15.28 16.70
CA ILE A 373 11.55 -16.26 16.31
C ILE A 373 11.88 -16.93 14.98
N SER A 374 12.29 -16.13 13.98
CA SER A 374 12.65 -16.60 12.64
C SER A 374 13.69 -15.69 11.98
N LYS A 375 14.50 -16.27 11.10
CA LYS A 375 15.49 -15.56 10.27
C LYS A 375 14.99 -15.32 8.84
N ASP A 376 13.71 -15.58 8.58
CA ASP A 376 13.14 -15.62 7.23
C ASP A 376 13.29 -14.30 6.48
N PHE A 377 13.19 -13.13 7.13
CA PHE A 377 13.35 -11.86 6.41
C PHE A 377 14.74 -11.71 5.75
N VAL A 378 15.80 -12.06 6.49
CA VAL A 378 17.17 -12.04 5.95
C VAL A 378 17.33 -13.07 4.84
N GLU A 379 16.79 -14.27 5.03
CA GLU A 379 16.87 -15.35 4.05
C GLU A 379 16.08 -15.06 2.76
N GLY A 380 14.89 -14.48 2.88
CA GLY A 380 14.04 -14.09 1.76
C GLY A 380 14.67 -12.95 0.97
N CYS A 381 15.19 -11.92 1.65
CA CYS A 381 15.95 -10.87 0.99
C CYS A 381 17.24 -11.39 0.33
N ARG A 382 17.95 -12.34 0.96
CA ARG A 382 19.10 -13.02 0.33
C ARG A 382 18.66 -13.66 -0.98
N ALA A 383 17.64 -14.53 -0.95
CA ALA A 383 17.18 -15.29 -2.11
C ALA A 383 16.61 -14.42 -3.25
N VAL A 384 15.84 -13.37 -2.92
CA VAL A 384 15.07 -12.60 -3.91
C VAL A 384 15.82 -11.35 -4.38
N VAL A 385 16.51 -10.66 -3.47
CA VAL A 385 17.08 -9.34 -3.73
C VAL A 385 18.59 -9.42 -3.95
N ILE A 386 19.31 -10.14 -3.09
CA ILE A 386 20.79 -10.15 -3.08
C ILE A 386 21.33 -11.15 -4.11
N ASP A 387 21.13 -12.44 -3.86
CA ASP A 387 21.66 -13.55 -4.68
C ASP A 387 20.78 -13.81 -5.91
N LYS A 388 19.48 -13.50 -5.80
CA LYS A 388 18.46 -13.68 -6.86
C LYS A 388 18.28 -15.12 -7.33
N ASP A 389 18.57 -16.11 -6.48
CA ASP A 389 18.33 -17.53 -6.74
C ASP A 389 16.84 -17.91 -6.69
N ARG A 390 16.00 -17.08 -6.06
CA ARG A 390 14.56 -17.29 -5.83
C ARG A 390 14.24 -18.61 -5.09
N ASN A 391 15.16 -19.09 -4.26
CA ASN A 391 15.07 -20.36 -3.54
C ASN A 391 15.36 -20.21 -2.03
N PRO A 392 14.52 -19.45 -1.31
CA PRO A 392 14.71 -19.19 0.11
C PRO A 392 14.56 -20.47 0.95
N LYS A 393 15.32 -20.54 2.05
CA LYS A 393 15.36 -21.66 3.00
C LYS A 393 14.72 -21.29 4.32
N TRP A 394 13.39 -21.23 4.31
CA TRP A 394 12.59 -20.84 5.47
C TRP A 394 12.86 -21.68 6.73
N LYS A 395 12.80 -21.03 7.88
CA LYS A 395 12.85 -21.63 9.21
C LYS A 395 11.87 -20.88 10.13
N PRO A 396 10.73 -21.49 10.50
CA PRO A 396 10.31 -22.87 10.21
C PRO A 396 9.97 -23.15 8.73
N ARG A 397 10.07 -24.42 8.30
CA ARG A 397 9.89 -24.81 6.89
C ARG A 397 8.44 -25.10 6.50
N ARG A 398 7.60 -25.46 7.48
CA ARG A 398 6.20 -25.83 7.26
C ARG A 398 5.28 -25.08 8.20
N LEU A 399 4.02 -24.92 7.82
CA LEU A 399 3.02 -24.17 8.59
C LEU A 399 2.79 -24.80 9.98
N GLU A 400 2.79 -26.13 10.07
CA GLU A 400 2.53 -26.86 11.31
C GLU A 400 3.63 -26.66 12.35
N GLN A 401 4.82 -26.22 11.92
CA GLN A 401 5.94 -25.92 12.81
C GLN A 401 5.86 -24.50 13.41
N VAL A 402 5.02 -23.63 12.84
CA VAL A 402 4.80 -22.29 13.37
C VAL A 402 3.66 -22.36 14.38
N THR A 403 3.99 -22.37 15.66
CA THR A 403 2.99 -22.49 16.74
C THR A 403 2.29 -21.16 17.01
N ASP A 404 1.10 -21.21 17.62
CA ASP A 404 0.37 -20.00 18.00
C ASP A 404 1.18 -19.12 18.97
N ASN A 405 1.96 -19.72 19.88
CA ASN A 405 2.86 -18.98 20.75
C ASN A 405 3.96 -18.22 19.98
N MET A 406 4.52 -18.81 18.91
CA MET A 406 5.46 -18.09 18.04
C MET A 406 4.78 -16.92 17.34
N VAL A 407 3.54 -17.10 16.87
CA VAL A 407 2.76 -16.03 16.27
C VAL A 407 2.49 -14.93 17.30
N ASP A 408 2.06 -15.26 18.51
CA ASP A 408 1.77 -14.32 19.59
C ASP A 408 2.98 -13.43 19.94
N GLN A 409 4.18 -13.99 19.94
CA GLN A 409 5.41 -13.24 20.24
C GLN A 409 5.60 -12.05 19.27
N TYR A 410 5.29 -12.18 17.98
CA TYR A 410 5.38 -11.06 17.02
C TYR A 410 4.49 -9.87 17.37
N PHE A 411 3.41 -10.08 18.13
CA PHE A 411 2.43 -9.04 18.47
C PHE A 411 2.66 -8.44 19.86
N LYS A 412 3.57 -9.03 20.66
CA LYS A 412 3.93 -8.52 21.98
C LYS A 412 4.67 -7.20 21.86
N ARG A 413 4.47 -6.34 22.85
CA ARG A 413 5.34 -5.17 23.04
C ARG A 413 6.78 -5.63 23.23
N MET A 414 7.71 -4.79 22.79
CA MET A 414 9.13 -4.98 23.05
C MET A 414 9.39 -4.71 24.53
N ASP A 415 10.28 -5.47 25.17
CA ASP A 415 10.53 -5.35 26.60
C ASP A 415 11.11 -3.97 26.96
N GLU A 416 10.46 -3.27 27.90
CA GLU A 416 10.85 -1.93 28.38
C GLU A 416 12.21 -1.94 29.09
N GLU A 417 12.63 -3.09 29.62
CA GLU A 417 13.94 -3.29 30.26
C GLU A 417 15.13 -3.11 29.29
N GLU A 418 14.91 -3.23 27.98
CA GLU A 418 15.90 -2.90 26.95
C GLU A 418 15.87 -1.43 26.49
N GLY A 419 15.04 -0.58 27.13
CA GLY A 419 14.86 0.83 26.79
C GLY A 419 14.18 1.08 25.45
N TRP A 420 13.41 0.11 24.94
CA TRP A 420 12.73 0.20 23.64
C TRP A 420 11.26 0.62 23.80
N GLU A 421 10.85 1.66 23.09
CA GLU A 421 9.47 2.14 23.09
C GLU A 421 8.72 1.74 21.82
N ASP A 422 7.40 1.67 21.91
CA ASP A 422 6.53 1.55 20.74
C ASP A 422 6.64 2.77 19.81
N LEU A 423 6.18 2.60 18.56
CA LEU A 423 6.10 3.69 17.59
C LEU A 423 5.30 4.87 18.15
N LYS A 424 5.97 6.01 18.34
CA LYS A 424 5.35 7.27 18.76
C LYS A 424 4.88 8.05 17.54
N LEU A 425 3.59 7.95 17.25
CA LEU A 425 2.97 8.72 16.18
C LEU A 425 2.75 10.18 16.62
N PRO A 426 3.03 11.17 15.74
CA PRO A 426 2.84 12.57 16.09
C PRO A 426 1.37 12.90 16.37
N PRO A 427 1.06 13.81 17.30
CA PRO A 427 -0.32 14.27 17.49
C PRO A 427 -0.81 14.99 16.23
N ARG A 428 -2.10 14.81 15.92
CA ARG A 428 -2.75 15.40 14.73
C ARG A 428 -4.01 16.11 15.20
N ILE A 429 -4.01 17.44 15.14
CA ILE A 429 -5.04 18.31 15.71
C ILE A 429 -5.89 18.90 14.56
N ASN A 430 -7.15 19.24 14.83
CA ASN A 430 -8.06 19.91 13.87
C ASN A 430 -8.30 19.13 12.57
N LEU A 431 -8.38 17.79 12.66
CA LEU A 431 -8.61 16.95 11.49
C LEU A 431 -10.07 17.00 11.03
N PRO A 432 -10.35 17.01 9.72
CA PRO A 432 -11.70 16.83 9.20
C PRO A 432 -12.32 15.50 9.64
N SER A 433 -13.65 15.44 9.79
CA SER A 433 -14.36 14.22 10.22
C SER A 433 -14.06 12.99 9.34
N SER A 434 -13.85 13.19 8.02
CA SER A 434 -13.48 12.11 7.10
C SER A 434 -12.10 11.50 7.39
N ILE A 435 -11.21 12.26 8.03
CA ILE A 435 -9.89 11.78 8.45
C ILE A 435 -9.97 11.16 9.85
N ILE A 436 -10.76 11.74 10.76
CA ILE A 436 -11.01 11.16 12.09
C ILE A 436 -11.56 9.74 11.98
N ALA A 437 -12.45 9.48 11.02
CA ALA A 437 -12.98 8.14 10.76
C ALA A 437 -11.93 7.07 10.39
N LYS A 438 -10.69 7.48 10.07
CA LYS A 438 -9.57 6.56 9.80
C LYS A 438 -8.75 6.23 11.04
N LEU A 439 -8.84 7.03 12.11
CA LEU A 439 -8.12 6.87 13.37
C LEU A 439 -8.86 5.91 14.31
#